data_AF-A0A815JBU7-F1
#
_entry.id   AF-A0A815JBU7-F1
#
_cell.length_a   1.000
_cell.length_b   1.000
_cell.length_c   1.000
_cell.angle_alpha   90.00
_cell.angle_beta   90.00
_cell.angle_gamma   90.00
#
_symmetry.space_group_name_H-M   'P 1'
#
loop_
_entity.id
_entity.type
_entity.pdbx_description
1 polymer ?
#
loop_
_entity_poly.entity_id
_entity_poly.type
_entity_poly.pdbx_seq_one_letter_code
_entity_poly.pdbx_strand_id
1 'polypeptide(L)'
;MEHTTAFVHCAQKILVEFIKENFPLVTKINYVSDGAPAHFKNNASILNLIYHKRDFGLDVSWMFTATGHDKSAGDGIGAVLKSTVRRDTLSKNILMSNAKDFYEF
;
A
#
# COMPACT_ATOMS: atom_id res chain seq x y z
N MET A 1 0.03 16.46 13.19
CA MET A 1 -0.45 15.10 13.49
C MET A 1 0.76 14.20 13.36
N GLU A 2 1.30 13.70 14.47
CA GLU A 2 2.42 12.76 14.37
C GLU A 2 1.90 11.46 13.76
N HIS A 3 2.56 10.96 12.71
CA HIS A 3 2.25 9.67 12.07
C HIS A 3 2.70 8.51 12.95
N THR A 4 2.17 8.45 14.17
CA THR A 4 2.43 7.37 15.12
C THR A 4 1.50 6.20 14.83
N THR A 5 1.94 5.00 15.19
CA THR A 5 1.16 3.76 15.09
C THR A 5 -0.19 3.83 15.83
N ALA A 6 -0.33 4.74 16.79
CA ALA A 6 -1.59 5.04 17.48
C ALA A 6 -2.69 5.55 16.53
N PHE A 7 -2.33 6.23 15.43
CA PHE A 7 -3.31 6.76 14.48
C PHE A 7 -4.18 5.66 13.87
N VAL A 8 -3.58 4.54 13.47
CA VAL A 8 -4.30 3.41 12.87
C VAL A 8 -5.31 2.82 13.87
N HIS A 9 -4.89 2.65 15.12
CA HIS A 9 -5.78 2.16 16.18
C HIS A 9 -6.94 3.13 16.45
N CYS A 10 -6.67 4.43 16.55
CA CYS A 10 -7.72 5.44 16.74
C CYS A 10 -8.72 5.48 15.58
N ALA A 11 -8.23 5.41 14.34
CA ALA A 11 -9.08 5.35 13.16
C ALA A 11 -9.94 4.06 13.14
N GLN A 12 -9.35 2.92 13.48
CA GLN A 12 -10.08 1.65 13.61
C GLN A 12 -11.17 1.76 14.67
N LYS A 13 -10.91 2.38 15.83
CA LYS A 13 -11.91 2.56 16.88
C LYS A 13 -13.15 3.31 16.37
N ILE A 14 -12.97 4.45 15.73
CA ILE A 14 -14.06 5.26 15.17
C ILE A 14 -14.86 4.45 14.14
N LEU A 15 -14.17 3.74 13.26
CA LEU A 15 -14.82 2.92 12.22
C LEU A 15 -15.60 1.74 12.81
N VAL A 16 -15.05 1.06 13.81
CA VAL A 16 -15.69 -0.10 14.41
C VAL A 16 -16.92 0.31 15.23
N GLU A 17 -16.85 1.43 15.94
CA GLU A 17 -18.01 2.02 16.62
C GLU A 17 -19.13 2.32 15.62
N PHE A 18 -18.82 3.00 14.51
CA PHE A 18 -19.77 3.25 13.43
C PHE A 18 -20.37 1.96 12.84
N ILE A 19 -19.54 0.94 12.60
CA ILE A 19 -20.01 -0.34 12.06
C ILE A 19 -20.96 -1.03 13.04
N LYS A 20 -20.67 -1.01 14.34
CA LYS A 20 -21.53 -1.65 15.34
C LYS A 20 -22.88 -0.97 15.48
N GLU A 21 -22.92 0.37 15.37
CA GLU A 21 -24.16 1.14 15.41
C GLU A 21 -25.03 0.91 14.17
N ASN A 22 -24.42 0.85 12.99
CA ASN A 22 -25.15 0.78 11.72
C ASN A 22 -25.41 -0.66 11.25
N PHE A 23 -24.59 -1.63 11.68
CA PHE A 23 -24.62 -3.02 11.24
C PHE A 23 -24.45 -3.98 12.42
N PRO A 24 -25.46 -4.07 13.33
CA PRO A 24 -25.34 -4.81 14.59
C PRO A 24 -25.17 -6.33 14.44
N LEU A 25 -25.44 -6.88 13.24
CA LEU A 25 -25.27 -8.31 12.93
C LEU A 25 -23.84 -8.66 12.50
N VAL A 26 -22.97 -7.67 12.31
CA VAL A 26 -21.57 -7.92 11.95
C VAL A 26 -20.85 -8.57 13.12
N THR A 27 -20.28 -9.76 12.89
CA THR A 27 -19.52 -10.52 13.88
C THR A 27 -18.01 -10.50 13.62
N LYS A 28 -17.61 -10.17 12.40
CA LYS A 28 -16.21 -10.25 11.95
C LYS A 28 -15.85 -9.12 10.98
N ILE A 29 -14.66 -8.55 11.15
CA ILE A 29 -14.05 -7.57 10.24
C ILE A 29 -12.89 -8.21 9.47
N ASN A 30 -12.84 -7.96 8.16
CA ASN A 30 -11.73 -8.39 7.31
C ASN A 30 -10.97 -7.16 6.81
N TYR A 31 -9.78 -6.92 7.36
CA TYR A 31 -8.87 -5.89 6.85
C TYR A 31 -8.08 -6.44 5.66
N VAL A 32 -7.99 -5.64 4.61
CA VAL A 32 -7.15 -5.94 3.45
C VAL A 32 -6.14 -4.81 3.30
N SER A 33 -4.87 -5.15 3.21
CA SER A 33 -3.79 -4.18 3.02
C SER A 33 -2.82 -4.67 1.95
N ASP A 34 -2.11 -3.74 1.31
CA ASP A 34 -1.05 -4.10 0.38
C ASP A 34 0.06 -4.88 1.11
N GLY A 35 0.61 -5.89 0.44
CA GLY A 35 1.63 -6.77 1.00
C GLY A 35 3.05 -6.24 0.92
N ALA A 36 3.25 -4.93 0.81
CA ALA A 36 4.60 -4.37 0.88
C ALA A 36 5.31 -4.89 2.14
N PRO A 37 6.61 -5.26 2.06
CA PRO A 37 7.28 -5.90 3.18
C PRO A 37 7.26 -5.14 4.51
N ALA A 38 7.12 -3.82 4.45
CA ALA A 38 7.00 -2.96 5.62
C ALA A 38 5.64 -3.09 6.33
N HIS A 39 4.56 -3.40 5.61
CA HIS A 39 3.22 -3.50 6.18
C HIS A 39 3.00 -4.81 6.93
N PHE A 40 3.48 -5.94 6.39
CA PHE A 40 3.33 -7.23 7.06
C PHE A 40 4.20 -7.38 8.32
N LYS A 41 5.34 -6.68 8.39
CA LYS A 41 6.26 -6.72 9.54
C LYS A 41 5.91 -5.71 10.64
N ASN A 42 4.82 -4.97 10.49
CA ASN A 42 4.47 -3.94 11.46
C ASN A 42 3.91 -4.58 12.75
N ASN A 43 4.70 -4.53 13.82
CA ASN A 43 4.31 -5.02 15.15
C ASN A 43 3.01 -4.37 15.64
N ALA A 44 2.78 -3.08 15.37
CA ALA A 44 1.56 -2.41 15.80
C ALA A 44 0.29 -2.98 15.14
N SER A 45 0.37 -3.34 13.85
CA SER A 45 -0.73 -4.01 13.14
C SER A 45 -1.01 -5.39 13.73
N ILE A 46 0.04 -6.13 14.10
CA ILE A 46 -0.08 -7.44 14.76
C ILE A 46 -0.69 -7.28 16.16
N LEU A 47 -0.25 -6.30 16.94
CA LEU A 47 -0.82 -6.02 18.27
C LEU A 47 -2.31 -5.65 18.16
N ASN A 48 -2.68 -4.79 17.21
CA ASN A 48 -4.08 -4.48 16.95
C ASN A 48 -4.87 -5.74 16.59
N LEU A 49 -4.32 -6.67 15.80
CA LEU A 49 -4.98 -7.93 15.46
C LEU A 49 -5.20 -8.82 16.69
N ILE A 50 -4.18 -8.97 17.54
CA ILE A 50 -4.22 -9.81 18.75
C ILE A 50 -5.26 -9.27 19.74
N TYR A 51 -5.28 -7.96 19.97
CA TYR A 51 -6.16 -7.34 20.95
C TYR A 51 -7.52 -6.92 20.37
N HIS A 52 -7.75 -7.05 19.06
CA HIS A 52 -8.97 -6.60 18.39
C HIS A 52 -10.25 -7.11 19.05
N LYS A 53 -10.31 -8.41 19.36
CA LYS A 53 -11.50 -9.02 19.99
C LYS A 53 -11.74 -8.46 21.39
N ARG A 54 -10.66 -8.19 22.13
CA ARG A 54 -10.74 -7.59 23.47
C ARG A 54 -11.18 -6.13 23.39
N ASP A 55 -10.62 -5.36 22.46
CA ASP A 55 -10.81 -3.90 22.38
C ASP A 55 -12.13 -3.53 21.71
N PHE A 56 -12.56 -4.30 20.72
CA PHE A 56 -13.73 -3.98 19.89
C PHE A 56 -14.90 -4.97 20.02
N GLY A 57 -14.65 -6.16 20.56
CA GLY A 57 -15.66 -7.22 20.70
C GLY A 57 -16.02 -7.94 19.40
N LEU A 58 -15.23 -7.75 18.33
CA LEU A 58 -15.44 -8.38 17.02
C LEU A 58 -14.25 -9.26 16.66
N ASP A 59 -14.54 -10.39 16.02
CA ASP A 59 -13.50 -11.20 15.41
C ASP A 59 -12.87 -10.47 14.23
N VAL A 60 -11.60 -10.77 13.94
CA VAL A 60 -10.86 -10.07 12.90
C VAL A 60 -10.01 -11.03 12.09
N SER A 61 -9.88 -10.76 10.80
CA SER A 61 -8.74 -11.23 10.03
C SER A 61 -8.14 -10.10 9.23
N TRP A 62 -6.83 -10.19 9.02
CA TRP A 62 -6.09 -9.23 8.23
C TRP A 62 -5.34 -9.97 7.13
N MET A 63 -5.68 -9.68 5.90
CA MET A 63 -5.06 -10.24 4.71
C MET A 63 -4.12 -9.19 4.09
N PHE A 64 -2.93 -9.65 3.74
CA PHE A 64 -1.99 -8.88 2.94
C PHE A 64 -2.04 -9.46 1.53
N THR A 65 -2.43 -8.64 0.56
CA THR A 65 -2.40 -9.06 -0.84
C THR A 65 -0.94 -9.21 -1.27
N ALA A 66 -0.65 -10.03 -2.29
CA ALA A 66 0.66 -9.92 -2.95
C ALA A 66 0.88 -8.45 -3.30
N THR A 67 2.10 -7.93 -3.15
CA THR A 67 2.41 -6.53 -3.43
C THR A 67 1.73 -6.16 -4.73
N GLY A 68 0.63 -5.41 -4.58
CA GLY A 68 -0.12 -4.87 -5.67
C GLY A 68 0.82 -3.81 -6.20
N HIS A 69 1.73 -4.23 -7.05
CA HIS A 69 2.25 -3.32 -8.02
C HIS A 69 1.02 -2.87 -8.81
N ASP A 70 0.38 -1.79 -8.35
CA ASP A 70 -0.32 -0.80 -9.16
C ASP A 70 0.64 -0.14 -10.16
N LYS A 71 1.71 -0.85 -10.55
CA LYS A 71 2.39 -0.69 -11.81
C LYS A 71 1.37 -1.00 -12.87
N SER A 72 0.60 0.02 -13.20
CA SER A 72 -0.26 0.02 -14.37
C SER A 72 0.56 -0.39 -15.61
N ALA A 73 -0.11 -0.70 -16.71
CA ALA A 73 0.57 -0.87 -18.00
C ALA A 73 1.52 0.31 -18.32
N GLY A 74 1.22 1.52 -17.81
CA GLY A 74 2.06 2.71 -17.93
C GLY A 74 3.45 2.55 -17.29
N ASP A 75 3.56 1.85 -16.17
CA ASP A 75 4.86 1.60 -15.53
C ASP A 75 5.70 0.60 -16.32
N GLY A 76 5.06 -0.37 -16.98
CA GLY A 76 5.70 -1.28 -17.93
C GLY A 76 6.24 -0.52 -19.16
N ILE A 77 5.41 0.33 -19.76
CA ILE A 77 5.80 1.17 -20.90
C ILE A 77 6.95 2.10 -20.51
N GLY A 78 6.83 2.77 -19.36
CA GLY A 78 7.87 3.65 -18.84
C GLY A 78 9.18 2.92 -18.55
N ALA A 79 9.12 1.68 -18.05
CA ALA A 79 10.31 0.86 -17.82
C ALA A 79 11.01 0.47 -19.12
N VAL A 80 10.25 0.07 -20.16
CA VAL A 80 10.79 -0.27 -21.47
C VAL A 80 11.41 0.95 -22.15
N LEU A 81 10.75 2.10 -22.11
CA LEU A 81 11.24 3.36 -22.68
C LEU A 81 12.55 3.78 -22.00
N LYS A 82 12.57 3.86 -20.66
CA LYS A 82 13.78 4.20 -19.87
C LYS A 82 14.93 3.22 -20.13
N SER A 83 14.64 1.93 -20.23
CA SER A 83 15.65 0.91 -20.51
C SER A 83 16.25 1.07 -21.92
N THR A 84 15.43 1.39 -22.92
CA THR A 84 15.87 1.60 -24.30
C THR A 84 16.72 2.85 -24.42
N VAL A 85 16.24 3.99 -23.93
CA VAL A 85 17.01 5.26 -23.90
C VAL A 85 18.34 5.08 -23.19
N ARG A 86 18.36 4.36 -22.06
CA ARG A 86 19.59 4.09 -21.31
C ARG A 86 20.60 3.28 -22.14
N ARG A 87 20.15 2.24 -22.86
CA ARG A 87 21.05 1.44 -23.72
C ARG A 87 21.62 2.28 -24.85
N ASP A 88 20.80 3.08 -25.51
CA ASP A 88 21.23 3.90 -26.64
C ASP A 88 22.21 5.00 -26.19
N THR A 89 21.94 5.63 -25.04
CA THR A 89 22.86 6.60 -24.43
C THR A 89 24.19 5.94 -24.05
N LEU A 90 24.17 4.75 -23.46
CA LEU A 90 25.39 4.01 -23.09
C LEU A 90 26.20 3.56 -24.31
N SER A 91 25.52 3.18 -25.40
CA SER A 91 26.17 2.84 -26.68
C SER A 91 26.73 4.07 -27.42
N LYS A 92 26.51 5.28 -26.89
CA LYS A 92 26.86 6.57 -27.50
C LYS A 92 26.14 6.84 -28.83
N ASN A 93 25.02 6.16 -29.08
CA ASN A 93 24.20 6.38 -30.27
C ASN A 93 23.37 7.67 -30.16
N ILE A 94 23.01 8.07 -28.94
CA ILE A 94 22.24 9.29 -28.64
C ILE A 94 22.87 10.04 -27.46
N LEU A 95 22.67 11.36 -27.42
CA LEU A 95 23.02 12.19 -26.27
C LEU A 95 21.73 12.72 -25.64
N MET A 96 21.42 12.23 -24.44
CA MET A 96 20.30 12.72 -23.62
C MET A 96 20.82 13.73 -22.62
N SER A 97 20.63 15.02 -22.90
CA SER A 97 21.19 16.13 -22.10
C SER A 97 20.15 16.76 -21.18
N ASN A 98 18.88 16.69 -21.57
CA ASN A 98 17.77 17.33 -20.87
C ASN A 98 16.46 16.54 -21.03
N ALA A 99 15.41 16.97 -20.33
CA ALA A 99 14.11 16.30 -20.35
C ALA A 99 13.36 16.41 -21.69
N LYS A 100 13.65 17.43 -22.51
CA LYS A 100 13.07 17.59 -23.84
C LYS A 100 13.60 16.51 -24.78
N ASP A 101 14.89 16.21 -24.71
CA ASP A 101 15.50 15.15 -25.53
C ASP A 101 14.83 13.78 -25.26
N PHE A 102 14.42 13.52 -24.02
CA PHE A 102 13.69 12.30 -23.65
C PHE A 102 12.24 12.30 -24.15
N TYR A 103 11.60 13.46 -24.23
CA TYR A 103 10.23 13.59 -24.76
C TYR A 103 10.20 13.43 -26.29
N GLU A 104 11.28 13.82 -26.98
CA GLU A 104 11.42 13.73 -28.43
C GLU A 104 11.98 12.38 -28.93
N PHE A 105 12.36 11.48 -28.01
CA PHE A 105 12.84 10.12 -28.30
C PHE A 105 11.70 9.14 -28.56
#